data_AF-A0A8D1QVG8-F1
#
_entry.id   AF-A0A8D1QVG8-F1
#
_cell.length_a   1.000
_cell.length_b   1.000
_cell.length_c   1.000
_cell.angle_alpha   90.00
_cell.angle_beta   90.00
_cell.angle_gamma   90.00
#
_symmetry.space_group_name_H-M   'P 1'
#
loop_
_entity.id
_entity.type
_entity.pdbx_description
1 polymer ?
#
loop_
_entity_poly.entity_id
_entity_poly.type
_entity_poly.pdbx_seq_one_letter_code
_entity_poly.pdbx_strand_id
1 'polypeptide(L)'
;MSASLSALFCLGLCLGQVTHAQTGALPKPSLQALPSSLVPLGKLVTVRCQGPPDVDLYRLEELRSGKYFDQAVLSIPVMEQRFAGRYRCSYQNGTLWSPASNTLELVATGVFNKPSLSAQPSTAVSPGEDVTLRCQSQYGFDQFALYKEGDSGPSKTPERWYRADFPITTVTAAHSGTYRCYSFSSGLPYLWSAPSDPLELVVTGTSVTTTRLPPEPPSTVKEFSEFRGRWNHLLVNKGSSTEPPRNVTVLPKESDPPPGLALQSYTEGNLVRICLGAVILIFLVGLLAEAWHSRKKPLVHRVRAVHRPLPPLPQTQKS
;
A
#
# COMPACT_ATOMS: atom_id res chain seq x y z
N MET A 1 -7.20 59.49 6.40
CA MET A 1 -7.54 58.08 6.64
C MET A 1 -6.22 57.36 6.91
N SER A 2 -6.03 56.93 8.16
CA SER A 2 -4.71 56.65 8.75
C SER A 2 -4.08 55.38 8.18
N ALA A 3 -2.80 55.45 7.81
CA ALA A 3 -1.95 54.32 7.40
C ALA A 3 -1.95 53.15 8.41
N SER A 4 -2.38 53.40 9.64
CA SER A 4 -2.57 52.40 10.69
C SER A 4 -3.70 51.40 10.41
N LEU A 5 -4.78 51.80 9.71
CA LEU A 5 -5.91 50.90 9.40
C LEU A 5 -5.58 49.93 8.27
N SER A 6 -4.81 50.37 7.26
CA SER A 6 -4.32 49.49 6.18
C SER A 6 -3.31 48.46 6.70
N ALA A 7 -2.44 48.83 7.65
CA ALA A 7 -1.50 47.90 8.25
C ALA A 7 -2.19 46.80 9.09
N LEU A 8 -3.24 47.15 9.83
CA LEU A 8 -4.06 46.19 10.60
C LEU A 8 -4.87 45.25 9.68
N PHE A 9 -5.36 45.74 8.55
CA PHE A 9 -6.06 44.92 7.55
C PHE A 9 -5.10 43.96 6.83
N CYS A 10 -3.87 44.39 6.52
CA CYS A 10 -2.83 43.52 5.97
C CYS A 10 -2.35 42.46 6.97
N LEU A 11 -2.18 42.80 8.25
CA LEU A 11 -1.86 41.84 9.30
C LEU A 11 -3.00 40.83 9.53
N GLY A 12 -4.25 41.27 9.47
CA GLY A 12 -5.44 40.40 9.53
C GLY A 12 -5.55 39.45 8.34
N LEU A 13 -5.21 39.90 7.13
CA LEU A 13 -5.17 39.06 5.93
C LEU A 13 -3.97 38.09 5.93
N CYS A 14 -2.79 38.51 6.42
CA CYS A 14 -1.63 37.63 6.55
C CYS A 14 -1.84 36.55 7.62
N LEU A 15 -2.47 36.88 8.76
CA LEU A 15 -2.86 35.88 9.77
C LEU A 15 -3.96 34.95 9.26
N GLY A 16 -4.91 35.46 8.46
CA GLY A 16 -5.93 34.66 7.79
C GLY A 16 -5.37 33.69 6.73
N GLN A 17 -4.30 34.07 6.03
CA GLN A 17 -3.63 33.20 5.05
C GLN A 17 -2.65 32.20 5.66
N VAL A 18 -2.03 32.51 6.81
CA VAL A 18 -1.24 31.53 7.57
C VAL A 18 -2.14 30.45 8.20
N THR A 19 -3.40 30.78 8.53
CA THR A 19 -4.39 29.76 8.94
C THR A 19 -5.02 28.99 7.76
N HIS A 20 -4.74 29.38 6.51
CA HIS A 20 -5.33 28.77 5.32
C HIS A 20 -4.38 27.84 4.55
N ALA A 21 -3.18 27.60 5.09
CA ALA A 21 -2.17 26.71 4.53
C ALA A 21 -1.96 25.49 5.45
N GLN A 22 -3.03 24.74 5.71
CA GLN A 22 -3.11 23.28 5.99
C GLN A 22 -4.44 22.99 6.70
N THR A 23 -5.53 22.99 5.94
CA THR A 23 -6.73 22.28 6.39
C THR A 23 -6.37 20.80 6.47
N GLY A 24 -6.31 20.26 7.69
CA GLY A 24 -5.66 18.99 8.02
C GLY A 24 -6.30 17.77 7.36
N ALA A 25 -5.75 17.35 6.23
CA ALA A 25 -6.04 16.05 5.66
C ALA A 25 -5.08 15.02 6.28
N LEU A 26 -5.62 14.05 7.02
CA LEU A 26 -4.82 12.96 7.59
C LEU A 26 -4.07 12.20 6.48
N PRO A 27 -2.80 11.83 6.68
CA PRO A 27 -2.03 11.11 5.66
C PRO A 27 -2.63 9.74 5.38
N LYS A 28 -2.57 9.31 4.12
CA LYS A 28 -3.05 7.99 3.68
C LYS A 28 -2.15 6.87 4.26
N PRO A 29 -2.71 5.83 4.89
CA PRO A 29 -1.93 4.69 5.37
C PRO A 29 -1.51 3.76 4.22
N SER A 30 -0.51 2.92 4.47
CA SER A 30 -0.08 1.85 3.57
C SER A 30 -0.53 0.49 4.09
N LEU A 31 -0.83 -0.44 3.19
CA LEU A 31 -1.30 -1.79 3.51
C LEU A 31 -0.45 -2.81 2.79
N GLN A 32 0.08 -3.79 3.54
CA GLN A 32 0.99 -4.79 3.01
C GLN A 32 0.69 -6.18 3.59
N ALA A 33 1.02 -7.23 2.83
CA ALA A 33 1.00 -8.62 3.30
C ALA A 33 2.44 -9.11 3.52
N LEU A 34 2.68 -9.77 4.64
CA LEU A 34 3.98 -10.30 5.05
C LEU A 34 3.88 -11.83 5.20
N PRO A 35 4.77 -12.62 4.56
CA PRO A 35 5.90 -12.18 3.74
C PRO A 35 5.53 -11.74 2.31
N SER A 36 4.37 -12.17 1.79
CA SER A 36 3.91 -11.84 0.43
C SER A 36 2.38 -11.87 0.35
N SER A 37 1.82 -11.27 -0.70
CA SER A 37 0.39 -11.32 -1.01
C SER A 37 -0.06 -12.60 -1.76
N LEU A 38 0.88 -13.37 -2.31
CA LEU A 38 0.66 -14.70 -2.89
C LEU A 38 0.93 -15.74 -1.80
N VAL A 39 -0.13 -16.31 -1.23
CA VAL A 39 -0.04 -17.14 -0.02
C VAL A 39 -0.52 -18.56 -0.32
N PRO A 40 0.36 -19.57 -0.25
CA PRO A 40 -0.06 -20.96 -0.35
C PRO A 40 -1.03 -21.34 0.77
N LEU A 41 -2.03 -22.16 0.45
CA LEU A 41 -2.94 -22.71 1.45
C LEU A 41 -2.16 -23.36 2.62
N GLY A 42 -2.67 -23.16 3.83
CA GLY A 42 -2.05 -23.66 5.06
C GLY A 42 -0.84 -22.87 5.58
N LYS A 43 -0.37 -21.84 4.85
CA LYS A 43 0.74 -20.98 5.31
C LYS A 43 0.22 -19.77 6.09
N LEU A 44 1.08 -19.24 6.97
CA LEU A 44 0.84 -18.01 7.72
C LEU A 44 1.02 -16.80 6.82
N VAL A 45 0.13 -15.82 6.95
CA VAL A 45 0.31 -14.47 6.40
C VAL A 45 -0.16 -13.42 7.41
N THR A 46 0.53 -12.29 7.45
CA THR A 46 0.12 -11.13 8.25
C THR A 46 -0.21 -9.97 7.33
N VAL A 47 -1.43 -9.45 7.42
CA VAL A 47 -1.83 -8.22 6.75
C VAL A 47 -1.63 -7.05 7.71
N ARG A 48 -0.77 -6.10 7.36
CA ARG A 48 -0.38 -4.99 8.22
C ARG A 48 -0.69 -3.65 7.57
N CYS A 49 -1.52 -2.87 8.25
CA CYS A 49 -1.71 -1.45 8.00
C CYS A 49 -0.61 -0.66 8.71
N GLN A 50 0.02 0.27 8.00
CA GLN A 50 1.06 1.15 8.52
C GLN A 50 0.61 2.60 8.32
N GLY A 51 0.52 3.34 9.41
CA GLY A 51 0.19 4.75 9.45
C GLY A 51 0.93 5.43 10.61
N PRO A 52 0.50 6.63 11.00
CA PRO A 52 1.07 7.34 12.15
C PRO A 52 0.98 6.50 13.44
N PRO A 53 1.96 6.64 14.35
CA PRO A 53 1.83 6.08 15.70
C PRO A 53 0.71 6.81 16.47
N ASP A 54 0.22 6.18 17.54
CA ASP A 54 -0.68 6.79 18.54
C ASP A 54 -1.99 7.36 17.98
N VAL A 55 -2.56 6.68 16.98
CA VAL A 55 -3.92 6.95 16.48
C VAL A 55 -4.95 6.16 17.27
N ASP A 56 -6.20 6.62 17.31
CA ASP A 56 -7.25 6.02 18.13
C ASP A 56 -7.62 4.61 17.68
N LEU A 57 -7.70 4.40 16.37
CA LEU A 57 -8.17 3.14 15.81
C LEU A 57 -7.64 2.91 14.40
N TYR A 58 -7.23 1.68 14.13
CA TYR A 58 -7.06 1.19 12.77
C TYR A 58 -8.23 0.31 12.39
N ARG A 59 -8.68 0.39 11.14
CA ARG A 59 -9.71 -0.48 10.58
C ARG A 59 -9.22 -1.13 9.29
N LEU A 60 -9.17 -2.45 9.29
CA LEU A 60 -8.94 -3.29 8.11
C LEU A 60 -10.29 -3.77 7.59
N GLU A 61 -10.57 -3.59 6.31
CA GLU A 61 -11.85 -3.96 5.69
C GLU A 61 -11.63 -4.90 4.51
N GLU A 62 -12.39 -5.99 4.46
CA GLU A 62 -12.50 -6.89 3.32
C GLU A 62 -13.63 -6.40 2.40
N LEU A 63 -13.30 -6.03 1.16
CA LEU A 63 -14.20 -5.28 0.29
C LEU A 63 -15.40 -6.07 -0.23
N ARG A 64 -15.34 -7.41 -0.24
CA ARG A 64 -16.43 -8.24 -0.74
C ARG A 64 -17.52 -8.43 0.31
N SER A 65 -17.13 -8.80 1.53
CA SER A 65 -18.09 -9.04 2.62
C SER A 65 -18.46 -7.77 3.39
N GLY A 66 -17.65 -6.72 3.30
CA GLY A 66 -17.74 -5.54 4.17
C GLY A 66 -17.31 -5.83 5.62
N LYS A 67 -16.81 -7.05 5.89
CA LYS A 67 -16.30 -7.40 7.21
C LYS A 67 -15.06 -6.57 7.51
N TYR A 68 -14.96 -6.11 8.76
CA TYR A 68 -13.83 -5.33 9.20
C TYR A 68 -13.23 -5.85 10.51
N PHE A 69 -11.98 -5.46 10.75
CA PHE A 69 -11.22 -5.74 11.95
C PHE A 69 -10.63 -4.43 12.45
N ASP A 70 -10.95 -4.09 13.70
CA ASP A 70 -10.52 -2.85 14.35
C ASP A 70 -9.11 -3.00 14.94
N GLN A 71 -8.16 -3.36 14.08
CA GLN A 71 -6.77 -3.62 14.40
C GLN A 71 -5.87 -3.19 13.24
N ALA A 72 -4.64 -2.78 13.54
CA ALA A 72 -3.64 -2.46 12.51
C ALA A 72 -3.07 -3.71 11.84
N VAL A 73 -3.18 -4.86 12.51
CA VAL A 73 -2.56 -6.12 12.11
C VAL A 73 -3.61 -7.22 12.14
N LEU A 74 -3.77 -7.92 11.01
CA LEU A 74 -4.57 -9.12 10.89
C LEU A 74 -3.63 -10.31 10.65
N SER A 75 -3.51 -11.19 11.65
CA SER A 75 -2.74 -12.43 11.54
C SER A 75 -3.65 -13.57 11.07
N ILE A 76 -3.31 -14.18 9.93
CA ILE A 76 -3.99 -15.35 9.37
C ILE A 76 -3.04 -16.55 9.53
N PRO A 77 -3.14 -17.32 10.63
CA PRO A 77 -2.19 -18.39 10.94
C PRO A 77 -2.18 -19.51 9.91
N VAL A 78 -3.35 -19.76 9.31
CA VAL A 78 -3.56 -20.81 8.31
C VAL A 78 -4.34 -20.17 7.17
N MET A 79 -3.69 -19.99 6.02
CA MET A 79 -4.34 -19.45 4.83
C MET A 79 -5.39 -20.42 4.29
N GLU A 80 -6.60 -19.90 4.09
CA GLU A 80 -7.75 -20.61 3.55
C GLU A 80 -8.39 -19.79 2.43
N GLN A 81 -9.16 -20.44 1.56
CA GLN A 81 -9.81 -19.78 0.41
C GLN A 81 -10.68 -18.59 0.81
N ARG A 82 -11.38 -18.67 1.94
CA ARG A 82 -12.27 -17.60 2.43
C ARG A 82 -11.55 -16.30 2.81
N PHE A 83 -10.23 -16.34 3.02
CA PHE A 83 -9.44 -15.14 3.31
C PHE A 83 -8.94 -14.45 2.04
N ALA A 84 -9.00 -15.10 0.88
CA ALA A 84 -8.57 -14.51 -0.37
C ALA A 84 -9.54 -13.41 -0.83
N GLY A 85 -9.02 -12.26 -1.22
CA GLY A 85 -9.86 -11.12 -1.54
C GLY A 85 -9.11 -9.80 -1.63
N ARG A 86 -9.89 -8.72 -1.65
CA ARG A 86 -9.39 -7.35 -1.68
C ARG A 86 -9.54 -6.73 -0.31
N TYR A 87 -8.46 -6.14 0.19
CA TYR A 87 -8.41 -5.48 1.48
C TYR A 87 -8.02 -4.02 1.34
N ARG A 88 -8.53 -3.17 2.23
CA ARG A 88 -8.03 -1.81 2.44
C ARG A 88 -7.96 -1.52 3.93
N CYS A 89 -7.20 -0.50 4.30
CA CYS A 89 -7.23 0.00 5.67
C CYS A 89 -7.39 1.52 5.73
N SER A 90 -7.95 1.98 6.83
CA SER A 90 -7.98 3.38 7.26
C SER A 90 -7.69 3.45 8.75
N TYR A 91 -7.41 4.65 9.24
CA TYR A 91 -7.30 4.90 10.68
C TYR A 91 -8.10 6.14 11.07
N GLN A 92 -8.40 6.24 12.35
CA GLN A 92 -9.12 7.34 12.96
C GLN A 92 -8.21 8.08 13.94
N ASN A 93 -8.25 9.40 13.90
CA ASN A 93 -7.63 10.28 14.89
C ASN A 93 -8.63 11.37 15.27
N GLY A 94 -9.10 11.34 16.52
CA GLY A 94 -10.25 12.06 17.01
C GLY A 94 -11.53 11.65 16.26
N THR A 95 -12.20 12.63 15.65
CA THR A 95 -13.43 12.40 14.86
C THR A 95 -13.15 12.17 13.38
N LEU A 96 -11.88 12.30 12.94
CA LEU A 96 -11.51 12.29 11.54
C LEU A 96 -10.96 10.94 11.12
N TRP A 97 -11.49 10.42 10.01
CA TRP A 97 -10.94 9.25 9.34
C TRP A 97 -9.92 9.64 8.28
N SER A 98 -8.85 8.87 8.19
CA SER A 98 -7.89 8.98 7.10
C SER A 98 -8.54 8.59 5.76
N PRO A 99 -7.98 9.05 4.63
CA PRO A 99 -8.22 8.40 3.36
C PRO A 99 -7.90 6.89 3.46
N ALA A 100 -8.59 6.06 2.67
CA ALA A 100 -8.28 4.64 2.59
C ALA A 100 -6.93 4.38 1.91
N SER A 101 -6.24 3.32 2.34
CA SER A 101 -5.02 2.80 1.71
C SER A 101 -5.25 2.40 0.25
N ASN A 102 -4.16 2.12 -0.47
CA ASN A 102 -4.27 1.34 -1.70
C ASN A 102 -4.86 -0.04 -1.37
N THR A 103 -5.55 -0.62 -2.34
CA THR A 103 -6.12 -1.97 -2.18
C THR A 103 -5.02 -3.01 -2.25
N LEU A 104 -5.02 -3.92 -1.29
CA LEU A 104 -4.19 -5.13 -1.28
C LEU A 104 -5.02 -6.30 -1.84
N GLU A 105 -4.53 -6.97 -2.88
CA GLU A 105 -5.08 -8.24 -3.34
C GLU A 105 -4.37 -9.38 -2.60
N LEU A 106 -5.07 -10.05 -1.68
CA LEU A 106 -4.55 -11.23 -0.99
C LEU A 106 -5.03 -12.48 -1.74
N VAL A 107 -4.09 -13.28 -2.23
CA VAL A 107 -4.35 -14.41 -3.14
C VAL A 107 -4.01 -15.72 -2.45
N ALA A 108 -4.94 -16.68 -2.45
CA ALA A 108 -4.68 -18.04 -2.04
C ALA A 108 -4.15 -18.87 -3.22
N THR A 109 -2.96 -19.44 -3.11
CA THR A 109 -2.38 -20.34 -4.12
C THR A 109 -2.44 -21.80 -3.65
N GLY A 110 -2.37 -22.75 -4.60
CA GLY A 110 -2.52 -24.17 -4.29
C GLY A 110 -3.97 -24.65 -4.20
N VAL A 111 -4.93 -23.85 -4.69
CA VAL A 111 -6.35 -24.22 -4.73
C VAL A 111 -6.63 -25.22 -5.85
N PHE A 112 -5.99 -25.03 -6.99
CA PHE A 112 -6.11 -25.90 -8.18
C PHE A 112 -4.77 -26.58 -8.52
N ASN A 113 -4.81 -27.57 -9.41
CA ASN A 113 -3.61 -28.28 -9.87
C ASN A 113 -2.64 -27.37 -10.62
N LYS A 114 -1.34 -27.61 -10.45
CA LYS A 114 -0.29 -26.78 -11.05
C LYS A 114 -0.31 -26.85 -12.59
N PRO A 115 -0.05 -25.72 -13.28
CA PRO A 115 0.23 -25.71 -14.71
C PRO A 115 1.68 -26.15 -15.01
N SER A 116 2.02 -26.33 -16.28
CA SER A 116 3.39 -26.49 -16.77
C SER A 116 3.93 -25.16 -17.30
N LEU A 117 5.24 -24.93 -17.13
CA LEU A 117 5.94 -23.74 -17.61
C LEU A 117 7.12 -24.17 -18.49
N SER A 118 7.29 -23.50 -19.62
CA SER A 118 8.33 -23.78 -20.62
C SER A 118 8.85 -22.48 -21.22
N ALA A 119 10.07 -22.50 -21.78
CA ALA A 119 10.65 -21.35 -22.49
C ALA A 119 10.87 -21.71 -23.97
N GLN A 120 10.59 -20.76 -24.86
CA GLN A 120 10.83 -20.90 -26.29
C GLN A 120 11.64 -19.70 -26.80
N PRO A 121 12.72 -19.93 -27.58
CA PRO A 121 13.20 -21.24 -28.05
C PRO A 121 13.94 -22.07 -26.97
N SER A 122 14.50 -21.43 -25.94
CA SER A 122 15.31 -22.07 -24.90
C SER A 122 15.28 -21.28 -23.59
N THR A 123 15.78 -21.89 -22.51
CA THR A 123 16.00 -21.25 -21.20
C THR A 123 17.32 -20.49 -21.10
N ALA A 124 18.26 -20.73 -22.03
CA ALA A 124 19.49 -19.97 -22.17
C ALA A 124 19.38 -19.08 -23.41
N VAL A 125 19.52 -17.77 -23.23
CA VAL A 125 19.24 -16.76 -24.27
C VAL A 125 20.32 -15.69 -24.25
N SER A 126 20.73 -15.17 -25.41
CA SER A 126 21.72 -14.10 -25.49
C SER A 126 21.08 -12.73 -25.22
N PRO A 127 21.82 -11.74 -24.70
CA PRO A 127 21.31 -10.38 -24.57
C PRO A 127 20.83 -9.82 -25.93
N GLY A 128 19.65 -9.20 -25.94
CA GLY A 128 19.02 -8.62 -27.13
C GLY A 128 18.13 -9.57 -27.92
N GLU A 129 18.18 -10.88 -27.67
CA GLU A 129 17.25 -11.85 -28.28
C GLU A 129 15.88 -11.83 -27.58
N ASP A 130 14.89 -12.47 -28.20
CA ASP A 130 13.53 -12.59 -27.67
C ASP A 130 13.31 -14.01 -27.11
N VAL A 131 12.57 -14.10 -26.02
CA VAL A 131 12.14 -15.39 -25.44
C VAL A 131 10.69 -15.31 -25.00
N THR A 132 9.95 -16.40 -25.19
CA THR A 132 8.57 -16.52 -24.72
C THR A 132 8.48 -17.57 -23.64
N LEU A 133 8.03 -17.17 -22.45
CA LEU A 133 7.68 -18.10 -21.38
C LEU A 133 6.22 -18.52 -21.56
N ARG A 134 6.00 -19.82 -21.78
CA ARG A 134 4.68 -20.40 -22.07
C ARG A 134 4.19 -21.22 -20.89
N CYS A 135 3.07 -20.78 -20.33
CA CYS A 135 2.34 -21.48 -19.28
C CYS A 135 1.18 -22.28 -19.88
N GLN A 136 1.00 -23.54 -19.49
CA GLN A 136 -0.08 -24.40 -19.99
C GLN A 136 -0.79 -25.12 -18.85
N SER A 137 -2.11 -25.20 -18.95
CA SER A 137 -2.95 -25.90 -18.00
C SER A 137 -3.77 -26.96 -18.73
N GLN A 138 -3.87 -28.15 -18.15
CA GLN A 138 -4.78 -29.20 -18.64
C GLN A 138 -6.27 -28.87 -18.40
N TYR A 139 -6.54 -27.87 -17.56
CA TYR A 139 -7.88 -27.37 -17.23
C TYR A 139 -8.18 -26.07 -17.97
N GLY A 140 -9.46 -25.87 -18.29
CA GLY A 140 -9.99 -24.71 -19.01
C GLY A 140 -9.99 -23.40 -18.23
N PHE A 141 -8.85 -22.99 -17.69
CA PHE A 141 -8.68 -21.68 -17.02
C PHE A 141 -8.52 -20.57 -18.07
N ASP A 142 -9.14 -19.42 -17.81
CA ASP A 142 -9.16 -18.27 -18.71
C ASP A 142 -8.19 -17.15 -18.29
N GLN A 143 -7.44 -17.34 -17.20
CA GLN A 143 -6.46 -16.39 -16.71
C GLN A 143 -5.18 -17.08 -16.25
N PHE A 144 -4.04 -16.43 -16.52
CA PHE A 144 -2.72 -16.90 -16.13
C PHE A 144 -1.88 -15.77 -15.56
N ALA A 145 -0.99 -16.12 -14.63
CA ALA A 145 -0.03 -15.21 -14.04
C ALA A 145 1.38 -15.79 -14.09
N LEU A 146 2.35 -14.98 -14.49
CA LEU A 146 3.77 -15.30 -14.44
C LEU A 146 4.42 -14.51 -13.31
N TYR A 147 5.12 -15.21 -12.43
CA TYR A 147 5.83 -14.61 -11.30
C TYR A 147 7.32 -14.95 -11.39
N LYS A 148 8.15 -13.92 -11.32
CA LYS A 148 9.60 -14.05 -11.15
C LYS A 148 9.92 -13.91 -9.66
N GLU A 149 10.72 -14.81 -9.11
CA GLU A 149 11.18 -14.68 -7.73
C GLU A 149 11.94 -13.36 -7.52
N GLY A 150 11.56 -12.61 -6.50
CA GLY A 150 12.15 -11.31 -6.16
C GLY A 150 11.42 -10.09 -6.75
N ASP A 151 10.49 -10.29 -7.69
CA ASP A 151 9.70 -9.19 -8.23
C ASP A 151 8.58 -8.75 -7.27
N SER A 152 8.18 -7.48 -7.38
CA SER A 152 7.14 -6.86 -6.55
C SER A 152 5.74 -7.44 -6.76
N GLY A 153 5.53 -8.20 -7.83
CA GLY A 153 4.25 -8.83 -8.12
C GLY A 153 4.26 -9.61 -9.44
N PRO A 154 3.21 -10.39 -9.70
CA PRO A 154 3.10 -11.19 -10.92
C PRO A 154 2.62 -10.35 -12.11
N SER A 155 3.09 -10.70 -13.30
CA SER A 155 2.51 -10.25 -14.57
C SER A 155 1.29 -11.12 -14.91
N LYS A 156 0.14 -10.50 -15.22
CA LYS A 156 -1.11 -11.19 -15.54
C LYS A 156 -1.45 -10.96 -17.02
N THR A 157 -1.81 -12.02 -17.73
CA THR A 157 -2.25 -11.96 -19.13
C THR A 157 -3.60 -12.66 -19.27
N PRO A 158 -4.63 -12.02 -19.86
CA PRO A 158 -5.86 -12.69 -20.24
C PRO A 158 -5.61 -13.53 -21.50
N GLU A 159 -5.88 -14.84 -21.47
CA GLU A 159 -5.68 -15.67 -22.66
C GLU A 159 -6.65 -16.85 -22.77
N ARG A 160 -6.77 -17.38 -23.99
CA ARG A 160 -7.81 -18.32 -24.40
C ARG A 160 -7.53 -19.76 -23.93
N TRP A 161 -8.42 -20.23 -23.06
CA TRP A 161 -8.71 -21.62 -22.68
C TRP A 161 -7.67 -22.41 -21.87
N TYR A 162 -6.44 -22.61 -22.34
CA TYR A 162 -5.54 -23.61 -21.71
C TYR A 162 -4.04 -23.25 -21.77
N ARG A 163 -3.70 -22.09 -22.32
CA ARG A 163 -2.32 -21.67 -22.53
C ARG A 163 -2.23 -20.16 -22.44
N ALA A 164 -1.11 -19.68 -21.88
CA ALA A 164 -0.71 -18.29 -21.97
C ALA A 164 0.77 -18.13 -22.35
N ASP A 165 1.03 -17.17 -23.23
CA ASP A 165 2.38 -16.80 -23.68
C ASP A 165 2.79 -15.44 -23.10
N PHE A 166 3.95 -15.42 -22.44
CA PHE A 166 4.56 -14.23 -21.84
C PHE A 166 5.85 -13.90 -22.61
N PRO A 167 5.77 -13.06 -23.66
CA PRO A 167 6.95 -12.66 -24.41
C PRO A 167 7.82 -11.69 -23.60
N ILE A 168 9.12 -11.92 -23.60
CA ILE A 168 10.15 -11.02 -23.10
C ILE A 168 10.98 -10.61 -24.32
N THR A 169 10.69 -9.43 -24.84
CA THR A 169 11.42 -8.88 -25.99
C THR A 169 12.72 -8.23 -25.53
N THR A 170 13.77 -8.31 -26.34
CA THR A 170 15.08 -7.67 -26.08
C THR A 170 15.63 -8.01 -24.70
N VAL A 171 15.97 -9.28 -24.50
CA VAL A 171 16.37 -9.83 -23.21
C VAL A 171 17.61 -9.12 -22.65
N THR A 172 17.63 -8.82 -21.36
CA THR A 172 18.77 -8.24 -20.64
C THR A 172 19.13 -9.11 -19.43
N ALA A 173 20.29 -8.89 -18.83
CA ALA A 173 20.71 -9.62 -17.63
C ALA A 173 19.68 -9.57 -16.49
N ALA A 174 18.90 -8.48 -16.39
CA ALA A 174 17.85 -8.31 -15.38
C ALA A 174 16.69 -9.32 -15.51
N HIS A 175 16.49 -9.88 -16.70
CA HIS A 175 15.49 -10.93 -16.92
C HIS A 175 15.96 -12.31 -16.44
N SER A 176 17.24 -12.48 -16.09
CA SER A 176 17.67 -13.75 -15.50
C SER A 176 16.97 -14.00 -14.15
N GLY A 177 16.63 -15.25 -13.88
CA GLY A 177 16.06 -15.67 -12.61
C GLY A 177 15.06 -16.81 -12.73
N THR A 178 14.44 -17.13 -11.60
CA THR A 178 13.49 -18.23 -11.48
C THR A 178 12.07 -17.76 -11.68
N TYR A 179 11.38 -18.36 -12.63
CA TYR A 179 9.99 -18.08 -12.97
C TYR A 179 9.08 -19.23 -12.55
N ARG A 180 7.87 -18.89 -12.10
CA ARG A 180 6.75 -19.83 -11.93
C ARG A 180 5.48 -19.23 -12.50
N CYS A 181 4.62 -20.08 -13.03
CA CYS A 181 3.32 -19.66 -13.51
C CYS A 181 2.17 -20.27 -12.71
N TYR A 182 1.05 -19.57 -12.76
CA TYR A 182 -0.21 -19.91 -12.11
C TYR A 182 -1.35 -19.80 -13.12
N SER A 183 -2.40 -20.59 -12.91
CA SER A 183 -3.66 -20.50 -13.63
C SER A 183 -4.82 -20.28 -12.66
N PHE A 184 -5.83 -19.52 -13.10
CA PHE A 184 -7.02 -19.23 -12.30
C PHE A 184 -8.20 -18.87 -13.20
N SER A 185 -9.39 -18.84 -12.60
CA SER A 185 -10.61 -18.43 -13.30
C SER A 185 -10.88 -16.94 -13.08
N SER A 186 -11.31 -16.21 -14.11
CA SER A 186 -11.80 -14.82 -13.97
C SER A 186 -12.94 -14.68 -12.97
N GLY A 187 -13.75 -15.73 -12.76
CA GLY A 187 -14.81 -15.77 -11.73
C GLY A 187 -14.28 -15.89 -10.31
N LEU A 188 -13.05 -16.37 -10.13
CA LEU A 188 -12.37 -16.57 -8.84
C LEU A 188 -10.97 -15.95 -8.86
N PRO A 189 -10.84 -14.62 -9.03
CA PRO A 189 -9.57 -13.96 -9.37
C PRO A 189 -8.50 -14.01 -8.26
N TYR A 190 -8.86 -14.41 -7.04
CA TYR A 190 -7.97 -14.51 -5.88
C TYR A 190 -7.68 -15.96 -5.45
N LEU A 191 -8.22 -16.95 -6.17
CA LEU A 191 -8.00 -18.37 -5.92
C LEU A 191 -7.22 -18.95 -7.08
N TRP A 192 -5.94 -19.24 -6.85
CA TRP A 192 -5.01 -19.65 -7.90
C TRP A 192 -4.61 -21.11 -7.77
N SER A 193 -4.12 -21.68 -8.87
CA SER A 193 -3.46 -22.97 -8.88
C SER A 193 -2.28 -23.04 -7.92
N ALA A 194 -1.80 -24.26 -7.68
CA ALA A 194 -0.44 -24.47 -7.21
C ALA A 194 0.56 -23.86 -8.24
N PRO A 195 1.73 -23.39 -7.78
CA PRO A 195 2.75 -22.91 -8.70
C PRO A 195 3.23 -24.03 -9.62
N SER A 196 3.58 -23.69 -10.86
CA SER A 196 4.32 -24.59 -11.75
C SER A 196 5.67 -25.01 -11.15
N ASP A 197 6.30 -26.00 -11.76
CA ASP A 197 7.73 -26.23 -11.49
C ASP A 197 8.54 -24.98 -11.87
N PRO A 198 9.62 -24.67 -11.12
CA PRO A 198 10.45 -23.51 -11.39
C PRO A 198 11.15 -23.65 -12.74
N LEU A 199 11.21 -22.54 -13.49
CA LEU A 199 11.98 -22.42 -14.71
C LEU A 199 13.04 -21.33 -14.52
N GLU A 200 14.31 -21.70 -14.58
CA GLU A 200 15.43 -20.75 -14.56
C GLU A 200 15.71 -20.23 -15.97
N LEU A 201 15.54 -18.92 -16.17
CA LEU A 201 15.96 -18.22 -17.37
C LEU A 201 17.37 -17.68 -17.14
N VAL A 202 18.31 -18.04 -18.01
CA VAL A 202 19.71 -17.64 -17.93
C VAL A 202 20.08 -16.81 -19.14
N VAL A 203 20.52 -15.58 -18.91
CA VAL A 203 20.97 -14.70 -19.98
C VAL A 203 22.49 -14.75 -20.08
N THR A 204 23.02 -15.46 -21.07
CA THR A 204 24.46 -15.67 -21.26
C THR A 204 25.02 -14.73 -22.34
N GLY A 205 25.96 -13.86 -21.99
CA GLY A 205 26.75 -13.13 -22.99
C GLY A 205 27.25 -11.76 -22.54
N THR A 206 28.54 -11.50 -22.78
CA THR A 206 29.16 -10.17 -22.72
C THR A 206 28.38 -9.20 -23.60
N SER A 207 28.01 -8.05 -23.05
CA SER A 207 27.56 -6.91 -23.85
C SER A 207 28.64 -6.61 -24.89
N VAL A 208 28.49 -7.11 -26.12
CA VAL A 208 29.26 -6.60 -27.24
C VAL A 208 28.67 -5.23 -27.50
N THR A 209 29.17 -4.25 -26.75
CA THR A 209 29.08 -2.84 -27.11
C THR A 209 29.74 -2.75 -28.47
N THR A 210 28.94 -2.86 -29.52
CA THR A 210 29.38 -2.52 -30.86
C THR A 210 29.45 -1.01 -30.89
N THR A 211 30.51 -0.45 -30.30
CA THR A 211 30.98 0.87 -30.69
C THR A 211 31.44 0.70 -32.14
N ARG A 212 30.53 0.95 -33.09
CA ARG A 212 30.91 1.14 -34.49
C ARG A 212 31.77 2.40 -34.55
N LEU A 213 33.07 2.25 -34.36
CA LEU A 213 34.04 3.23 -34.86
C LEU A 213 34.13 3.07 -36.39
N PRO A 214 34.19 4.16 -37.17
CA PRO A 214 34.33 4.09 -38.62
C PRO A 214 35.66 3.43 -39.01
N PRO A 215 35.74 2.72 -40.15
CA PRO A 215 36.99 2.12 -40.61
C PRO A 215 37.95 3.21 -41.08
N GLU A 216 39.12 3.31 -40.44
CA GLU A 216 40.25 4.12 -40.90
C GLU A 216 41.26 3.21 -41.66
N PRO A 217 41.88 3.68 -42.77
CA PRO A 217 42.60 2.83 -43.73
C PRO A 217 44.01 2.43 -43.28
N PRO A 218 44.64 1.45 -43.97
CA PRO A 218 45.83 0.78 -43.47
C PRO A 218 47.10 1.59 -43.74
N SER A 219 47.98 1.69 -42.74
CA SER A 219 49.37 2.06 -42.98
C SER A 219 50.34 1.30 -42.07
N THR A 220 51.16 0.49 -42.73
CA THR A 220 52.60 0.27 -42.51
C THR A 220 53.12 -0.12 -41.12
N VAL A 221 53.54 -1.39 -41.08
CA VAL A 221 54.55 -2.03 -40.23
C VAL A 221 55.68 -1.09 -39.75
N LYS A 222 55.93 -1.08 -38.43
CA LYS A 222 57.29 -1.11 -37.87
C LYS A 222 57.33 -2.01 -36.63
N GLU A 223 58.11 -3.07 -36.80
CA GLU A 223 58.74 -3.95 -35.83
C GLU A 223 59.48 -3.15 -34.73
N PHE A 224 59.47 -3.61 -33.47
CA PHE A 224 60.67 -3.81 -32.64
C PHE A 224 60.32 -4.37 -31.24
N SER A 225 60.90 -5.56 -30.98
CA SER A 225 61.52 -6.07 -29.75
C SER A 225 60.81 -6.03 -28.39
N GLU A 226 60.61 -7.25 -27.86
CA GLU A 226 61.07 -7.74 -26.55
C GLU A 226 60.96 -6.82 -25.32
N PHE A 227 60.26 -7.27 -24.27
CA PHE A 227 60.99 -7.68 -23.06
C PHE A 227 60.19 -8.65 -22.17
N ARG A 228 60.88 -9.74 -21.87
CA ARG A 228 60.57 -10.81 -20.91
C ARG A 228 61.02 -10.36 -19.51
N GLY A 229 60.22 -10.61 -18.47
CA GLY A 229 60.66 -10.55 -17.07
C GLY A 229 59.49 -10.39 -16.09
N ARG A 230 58.86 -11.46 -15.62
CA ARG A 230 59.25 -12.37 -14.52
C ARG A 230 58.97 -11.78 -13.12
N TRP A 231 57.97 -12.38 -12.48
CA TRP A 231 57.62 -12.34 -11.06
C TRP A 231 58.80 -12.73 -10.14
N ASN A 232 58.94 -12.06 -8.99
CA ASN A 232 58.86 -12.64 -7.63
C ASN A 232 59.53 -11.75 -6.54
N HIS A 233 59.14 -12.06 -5.29
CA HIS A 233 59.75 -11.75 -3.97
C HIS A 233 59.28 -10.42 -3.31
N LEU A 234 58.89 -10.34 -2.02
CA LEU A 234 59.13 -11.12 -0.78
C LEU A 234 57.88 -10.99 0.15
N LEU A 235 57.33 -12.08 0.73
CA LEU A 235 57.60 -12.69 2.06
C LEU A 235 57.09 -11.84 3.28
N VAL A 236 56.06 -12.31 4.01
CA VAL A 236 56.11 -13.03 5.32
C VAL A 236 56.20 -12.05 6.52
N ASN A 237 55.54 -12.21 7.68
CA ASN A 237 54.44 -13.00 8.22
C ASN A 237 54.31 -12.56 9.71
N LYS A 238 53.23 -12.99 10.38
CA LYS A 238 53.20 -13.43 11.80
C LYS A 238 52.81 -12.41 12.90
N GLY A 239 51.81 -12.83 13.70
CA GLY A 239 51.54 -12.30 15.04
C GLY A 239 50.26 -12.87 15.66
N SER A 240 50.33 -14.08 16.23
CA SER A 240 49.29 -14.74 17.05
C SER A 240 49.37 -14.27 18.51
N SER A 241 48.23 -14.14 19.19
CA SER A 241 48.12 -14.33 20.65
C SER A 241 46.69 -14.74 21.04
N THR A 242 46.62 -15.55 22.08
CA THR A 242 45.49 -16.36 22.57
C THR A 242 45.04 -15.89 23.96
N GLU A 243 43.72 -15.81 24.18
CA GLU A 243 42.90 -15.87 25.44
C GLU A 243 43.12 -14.87 26.62
N PRO A 244 42.12 -14.62 27.53
CA PRO A 244 41.04 -15.52 28.01
C PRO A 244 39.61 -14.91 28.15
N PRO A 245 38.57 -15.71 28.56
CA PRO A 245 37.20 -15.25 28.76
C PRO A 245 36.85 -15.02 30.25
N ARG A 246 36.28 -13.86 30.60
CA ARG A 246 35.60 -13.52 31.89
C ARG A 246 34.74 -12.26 31.67
N ASN A 247 33.62 -11.97 32.32
CA ASN A 247 32.71 -12.61 33.27
C ASN A 247 31.42 -11.75 33.28
N VAL A 248 30.30 -12.40 33.60
CA VAL A 248 29.01 -11.77 33.91
C VAL A 248 29.17 -10.72 35.01
N THR A 249 28.67 -9.51 34.76
CA THR A 249 28.32 -8.55 35.82
C THR A 249 26.86 -8.13 35.62
N VAL A 250 26.01 -8.64 36.50
CA VAL A 250 24.62 -8.21 36.70
C VAL A 250 24.64 -6.96 37.58
N LEU A 251 23.99 -5.88 37.15
CA LEU A 251 23.55 -4.78 38.00
C LEU A 251 22.53 -3.90 37.25
N PRO A 252 21.61 -3.21 37.94
CA PRO A 252 20.37 -3.72 38.50
C PRO A 252 19.16 -3.29 37.65
N LYS A 253 18.04 -3.98 37.90
CA LYS A 253 16.70 -3.66 37.40
C LYS A 253 16.31 -2.26 37.86
N GLU A 254 16.23 -1.32 36.92
CA GLU A 254 15.70 0.02 37.20
C GLU A 254 14.17 -0.06 37.25
N SER A 255 13.67 0.54 38.31
CA SER A 255 12.31 0.53 38.86
C SER A 255 11.28 1.22 37.98
N ASP A 256 10.04 0.72 38.07
CA ASP A 256 8.84 1.31 37.51
C ASP A 256 8.69 2.81 37.85
N PRO A 257 8.23 3.66 36.90
CA PRO A 257 7.87 5.04 37.20
C PRO A 257 6.55 5.10 38.00
N PRO A 258 6.38 6.12 38.87
CA PRO A 258 5.27 6.15 39.84
C PRO A 258 3.91 6.35 39.15
N PRO A 259 2.82 5.78 39.70
CA PRO A 259 1.46 5.99 39.22
C PRO A 259 0.98 7.39 39.65
N GLY A 260 1.36 8.42 38.90
CA GLY A 260 1.05 9.81 39.28
C GLY A 260 0.69 10.77 38.15
N LEU A 261 0.99 10.46 36.88
CA LEU A 261 0.79 11.41 35.77
C LEU A 261 -0.39 11.08 34.84
N ALA A 262 -0.91 9.85 34.88
CA ALA A 262 -2.05 9.44 34.04
C ALA A 262 -3.43 9.82 34.64
N LEU A 263 -3.49 10.10 35.95
CA LEU A 263 -4.74 10.48 36.62
C LEU A 263 -5.03 11.99 36.49
N GLN A 264 -4.07 12.81 36.06
CA GLN A 264 -4.28 14.26 35.98
C GLN A 264 -4.83 14.70 34.61
N SER A 265 -4.50 13.97 33.54
CA SER A 265 -4.97 14.26 32.17
C SER A 265 -6.42 13.82 31.89
N TYR A 266 -6.93 12.80 32.61
CA TYR A 266 -8.34 12.39 32.45
C TYR A 266 -9.31 13.36 33.17
N THR A 267 -8.88 14.02 34.24
CA THR A 267 -9.73 14.96 35.00
C THR A 267 -9.94 16.26 34.23
N GLU A 268 -8.90 16.78 33.58
CA GLU A 268 -8.97 17.98 32.73
C GLU A 268 -9.82 17.75 31.47
N GLY A 269 -9.62 16.61 30.78
CA GLY A 269 -10.42 16.27 29.59
C GLY A 269 -11.90 16.05 29.90
N ASN A 270 -12.21 15.46 31.07
CA ASN A 270 -13.60 15.29 31.52
C ASN A 270 -14.21 16.61 31.98
N LEU A 271 -13.44 17.51 32.62
CA LEU A 271 -13.92 18.81 33.02
C LEU A 271 -14.32 19.66 31.80
N VAL A 272 -13.50 19.67 30.74
CA VAL A 272 -13.83 20.37 29.49
C VAL A 272 -15.11 19.82 28.85
N ARG A 273 -15.29 18.50 28.83
CA ARG A 273 -16.51 17.86 28.30
C ARG A 273 -17.75 18.18 29.13
N ILE A 274 -17.62 18.21 30.46
CA ILE A 274 -18.71 18.57 31.40
C ILE A 274 -19.07 20.05 31.24
N CYS A 275 -18.09 20.95 31.16
CA CYS A 275 -18.31 22.37 30.94
C CYS A 275 -19.01 22.64 29.59
N LEU A 276 -18.58 21.96 28.52
CA LEU A 276 -19.22 22.08 27.21
C LEU A 276 -20.67 21.57 27.24
N GLY A 277 -20.92 20.44 27.92
CA GLY A 277 -22.27 19.92 28.11
C GLY A 277 -23.18 20.87 28.89
N ALA A 278 -22.67 21.50 29.95
CA ALA A 278 -23.41 22.48 30.75
C ALA A 278 -23.77 23.73 29.93
N VAL A 279 -22.84 24.24 29.11
CA VAL A 279 -23.10 25.39 28.23
C VAL A 279 -24.19 25.08 27.22
N ILE A 280 -24.15 23.89 26.59
CA ILE A 280 -25.19 23.47 25.64
C ILE A 280 -26.55 23.37 26.33
N LEU A 281 -26.62 22.81 27.54
CA LEU A 281 -27.86 22.74 28.31
C LEU A 281 -28.42 24.13 28.66
N ILE A 282 -27.56 25.08 29.06
CA ILE A 282 -27.97 26.46 29.33
C ILE A 282 -28.55 27.12 28.07
N PHE A 283 -27.91 26.94 26.92
CA PHE A 283 -28.43 27.45 25.64
C PHE A 283 -29.79 26.83 25.29
N LEU A 284 -29.95 25.52 25.45
CA LEU A 284 -31.23 24.84 25.19
C LEU A 284 -32.33 25.34 26.12
N VAL A 285 -32.04 25.54 27.40
CA VAL A 285 -32.98 26.13 28.36
C VAL A 285 -33.33 27.57 27.98
N GLY A 286 -32.35 28.36 27.54
CA GLY A 286 -32.56 29.72 27.03
C GLY A 286 -33.51 29.74 25.83
N LEU A 287 -33.29 28.87 24.83
CA LEU A 287 -34.16 28.74 23.67
C LEU A 287 -35.59 28.29 24.05
N LEU A 288 -35.71 27.37 25.00
CA LEU A 288 -37.02 26.95 25.52
C LEU A 288 -37.72 28.07 26.30
N ALA A 289 -36.98 28.87 27.06
CA ALA A 289 -37.50 30.02 27.78
C ALA A 289 -37.94 31.12 26.82
N GLU A 290 -37.18 31.41 25.76
CA GLU A 290 -37.58 32.35 24.70
C GLU A 290 -38.80 31.85 23.92
N ALA A 291 -38.86 30.57 23.59
CA ALA A 291 -40.02 29.98 22.92
C ALA A 291 -41.27 30.04 23.82
N TRP A 292 -41.11 29.77 25.12
CA TRP A 292 -42.16 29.90 26.12
C TRP A 292 -42.62 31.36 26.29
N HIS A 293 -41.68 32.30 26.34
CA HIS A 293 -41.98 33.73 26.47
C HIS A 293 -42.61 34.28 25.18
N SER A 294 -42.22 33.79 24.01
CA SER A 294 -42.83 34.15 22.73
C SER A 294 -44.25 33.62 22.60
N ARG A 295 -44.55 32.43 23.16
CA ARG A 295 -45.93 31.93 23.26
C ARG A 295 -46.81 32.71 24.23
N LYS A 296 -46.22 33.40 25.22
CA LYS A 296 -46.94 34.23 26.18
C LYS A 296 -47.18 35.67 25.72
N LYS A 297 -46.59 36.12 24.62
CA LYS A 297 -46.92 37.43 24.04
C LYS A 297 -48.33 37.36 23.43
N PRO A 298 -49.31 38.17 23.88
CA PRO A 298 -50.63 38.21 23.26
C PRO A 298 -50.49 38.72 21.83
N LEU A 299 -51.06 38.00 20.87
CA LEU A 299 -51.15 38.41 19.47
C LEU A 299 -51.99 39.68 19.34
N VAL A 300 -51.34 40.83 19.35
CA VAL A 300 -51.93 42.08 18.90
C VAL A 300 -51.77 42.13 17.37
N HIS A 301 -52.92 42.08 16.69
CA HIS A 301 -53.16 42.25 15.24
C HIS A 301 -53.23 40.97 14.39
N ARG A 302 -54.45 40.41 14.40
CA ARG A 302 -54.99 39.49 13.40
C ARG A 302 -55.26 40.27 12.11
N VAL A 303 -54.43 40.12 11.08
CA VAL A 303 -54.83 40.41 9.69
C VAL A 303 -55.08 39.10 8.97
N ARG A 304 -56.31 38.99 8.43
CA ARG A 304 -56.93 37.82 7.81
C ARG A 304 -56.18 37.41 6.53
N ALA A 305 -55.71 36.17 6.47
CA ALA A 305 -55.19 35.58 5.23
C ALA A 305 -56.35 35.26 4.28
N VAL A 306 -56.31 35.83 3.08
CA VAL A 306 -57.20 35.53 1.96
C VAL A 306 -56.85 34.13 1.42
N HIS A 307 -57.85 33.25 1.30
CA HIS A 307 -57.71 31.95 0.63
C HIS A 307 -57.30 32.13 -0.84
N ARG A 308 -56.15 31.58 -1.23
CA ARG A 308 -55.82 31.32 -2.64
C ARG A 308 -56.33 29.92 -3.02
N PRO A 309 -57.03 29.75 -4.16
CA PRO A 309 -57.38 28.42 -4.68
C PRO A 309 -56.14 27.70 -5.24
N LEU A 310 -56.14 26.37 -5.12
CA LEU A 310 -55.13 25.47 -5.71
C LEU A 310 -55.25 25.41 -7.24
N PRO A 311 -54.13 25.25 -7.98
CA PRO A 311 -54.15 25.12 -9.43
C PRO A 311 -54.65 23.73 -9.89
N PRO A 312 -55.31 23.64 -11.07
CA PRO A 312 -55.81 22.38 -11.60
C PRO A 312 -54.71 21.50 -12.20
N LEU A 313 -54.88 20.18 -12.05
CA LEU A 313 -53.98 19.15 -12.58
C LEU A 313 -54.09 19.00 -14.12
N PRO A 314 -53.00 18.62 -14.82
CA PRO A 314 -52.99 18.51 -16.27
C PRO A 314 -53.76 17.29 -16.76
N GLN A 315 -54.60 17.48 -17.79
CA GLN A 315 -55.26 16.39 -18.50
C GLN A 315 -54.29 15.68 -19.44
N THR A 316 -54.24 14.36 -19.35
CA THR A 316 -53.61 13.45 -20.32
C THR A 316 -54.43 13.42 -21.62
N GLN A 317 -53.86 13.89 -22.71
CA GLN A 317 -54.47 13.77 -24.04
C GLN A 317 -53.99 12.46 -24.69
N LYS A 318 -54.92 11.53 -24.92
CA LYS A 318 -54.75 10.38 -25.81
C LYS A 318 -54.85 10.85 -27.26
N SER A 319 -53.83 10.58 -28.06
CA SER A 319 -53.92 10.18 -29.47
C SER A 319 -52.65 9.46 -29.87
#